data_AF-A0A1S9A5G6-F1
#
_entry.id   AF-A0A1S9A5G6-F1
#
_cell.length_a   1.000
_cell.length_b   1.000
_cell.length_c   1.000
_cell.angle_alpha   90.00
_cell.angle_beta   90.00
_cell.angle_gamma   90.00
#
_symmetry.space_group_name_H-M   'P 1'
#
loop_
_entity.id
_entity.type
_entity.pdbx_description
1 polymer ?
#
loop_
_entity_poly.entity_id
_entity_poly.type
_entity_poly.pdbx_seq_one_letter_code
_entity_poly.pdbx_strand_id
1 'polypeptide(L)'
;MVVYLITFLFFIVFSFIEVRTNVAINVKRKMYFFLFIWVVFLIGTRWETGTDWADYFRHFLESTSYQIVLFNVLVGYEIGYGLFAFTVRSFTDNYSIFLVIHALVYYHFIFKANKVLSPLPFVSLLILFASTMGIVGSNKQLIAIAICLYSLKFLLEKKMIKFFLCVLIAFFFHTSALLFLVYFFLNKDFKKYYVVLALVLAIIIGKSSLPNMLFDTLSGYLGGAVADKAEMYSENKMSETTLSLVGLLRRLLFFFIFFINYDKIVKKFPTYRVLFNGFTFGLIIYFMFSNSFVILVGRGSFYFNTMECFLMASQLLLFPSKKERAYLLVLFFCYAYFIFHQSISEYPQLFFPYKGLFINESFTRNFTN
;
A
#
# COMPACT_ATOMS: atom_id res chain seq x y z
N MET A 1 16.48 12.00 -8.53
CA MET A 1 16.86 10.62 -8.91
C MET A 1 17.89 10.02 -7.96
N VAL A 2 19.03 10.67 -7.73
CA VAL A 2 20.15 10.15 -6.91
C VAL A 2 19.73 9.57 -5.56
N VAL A 3 18.91 10.30 -4.80
CA VAL A 3 18.45 9.86 -3.47
C VAL A 3 17.67 8.54 -3.52
N TYR A 4 16.81 8.37 -4.53
CA TYR A 4 16.11 7.11 -4.74
C TYR A 4 17.07 5.99 -5.13
N LEU A 5 18.06 6.25 -6.00
CA LEU A 5 19.07 5.25 -6.37
C LEU A 5 19.90 4.78 -5.17
N ILE A 6 20.30 5.69 -4.27
CA ILE A 6 20.98 5.34 -3.01
C ILE A 6 20.08 4.46 -2.14
N THR A 7 18.79 4.80 -2.05
CA THR A 7 17.82 4.00 -1.30
C THR A 7 17.68 2.60 -1.88
N PHE A 8 17.55 2.48 -3.21
CA PHE A 8 17.58 1.22 -3.92
C PHE A 8 18.86 0.43 -3.66
N LEU A 9 20.02 1.09 -3.65
CA LEU A 9 21.30 0.45 -3.35
C LEU A 9 21.30 -0.18 -1.95
N PHE A 10 20.82 0.52 -0.92
CA PHE A 10 20.72 -0.06 0.43
C PHE A 10 19.81 -1.29 0.46
N PHE A 11 18.64 -1.22 -0.17
CA PHE A 11 17.75 -2.37 -0.29
C PHE A 11 18.41 -3.53 -1.02
N ILE A 12 19.04 -3.27 -2.16
CA ILE A 12 19.72 -4.26 -3.00
C ILE A 12 20.82 -4.97 -2.22
N VAL A 13 21.70 -4.21 -1.56
CA VAL A 13 22.81 -4.74 -0.77
C VAL A 13 22.28 -5.59 0.38
N PHE A 14 21.27 -5.12 1.13
CA PHE A 14 20.72 -5.88 2.24
C PHE A 14 19.95 -7.13 1.81
N SER A 15 19.24 -7.08 0.68
CA SER A 15 18.62 -8.25 0.07
C SER A 15 19.65 -9.29 -0.38
N PHE A 16 20.76 -8.86 -1.01
CA PHE A 16 21.84 -9.77 -1.37
C PHE A 16 22.47 -10.42 -0.15
N ILE A 17 22.77 -9.64 0.88
CA ILE A 17 23.33 -10.15 2.14
C ILE A 17 22.36 -11.18 2.76
N GLU A 18 21.06 -10.88 2.83
CA GLU A 18 20.03 -11.80 3.35
C GLU A 18 19.95 -13.12 2.58
N VAL A 19 20.08 -13.08 1.25
CA VAL A 19 19.95 -14.26 0.39
C VAL A 19 21.24 -15.09 0.32
N ARG A 20 22.41 -14.44 0.33
CA ARG A 20 23.72 -15.06 0.08
C ARG A 20 24.42 -15.51 1.36
N THR A 21 24.16 -14.86 2.48
CA THR A 21 24.97 -15.04 3.68
C THR A 21 24.12 -15.50 4.87
N ASN A 22 24.74 -16.20 5.81
CA ASN A 22 24.10 -16.54 7.08
C ASN A 22 24.42 -15.42 8.07
N VAL A 23 23.64 -14.34 8.00
CA VAL A 23 23.86 -13.15 8.83
C VAL A 23 23.46 -13.45 10.28
N ALA A 24 24.33 -13.12 11.24
CA ALA A 24 23.97 -13.18 12.65
C ALA A 24 22.74 -12.30 12.96
N ILE A 25 21.85 -12.77 13.83
CA ILE A 25 20.58 -12.09 14.14
C ILE A 25 20.77 -10.62 14.57
N ASN A 26 21.84 -10.34 15.32
CA ASN A 26 22.18 -8.98 15.77
C ASN A 26 22.55 -8.06 14.61
N VAL A 27 23.29 -8.57 13.61
CA VAL A 27 23.66 -7.80 12.40
C VAL A 27 22.41 -7.56 11.56
N LYS A 28 21.57 -8.59 11.36
CA LYS A 28 20.29 -8.44 10.66
C LYS A 28 19.40 -7.38 11.32
N ARG A 29 19.32 -7.35 12.66
CA ARG A 29 18.58 -6.35 13.42
C ARG A 29 19.13 -4.93 13.20
N LYS A 30 20.46 -4.76 13.20
CA LYS A 30 21.12 -3.48 12.91
C LYS A 30 20.83 -3.00 11.48
N MET A 31 20.94 -3.88 10.48
CA MET A 31 20.58 -3.57 9.09
C MET A 31 19.11 -3.15 8.97
N TYR A 32 18.22 -3.88 9.63
CA TYR A 32 16.78 -3.56 9.62
C TYR A 32 16.48 -2.21 10.27
N PHE A 33 17.15 -1.91 11.39
CA PHE A 33 17.02 -0.62 12.07
C PHE A 33 17.60 0.52 11.25
N PHE A 34 18.78 0.34 10.65
CA PHE A 34 19.37 1.32 9.73
C PHE A 34 18.41 1.65 8.58
N LEU A 35 17.87 0.62 7.93
CA LEU A 35 16.95 0.79 6.81
C LEU A 35 15.66 1.50 7.24
N PHE A 36 15.13 1.19 8.42
CA PHE A 36 13.99 1.89 9.01
C PHE A 36 14.28 3.39 9.18
N ILE A 37 15.41 3.74 9.81
CA ILE A 37 15.79 5.14 10.00
C ILE A 37 16.02 5.84 8.65
N TRP A 38 16.64 5.16 7.68
CA TRP A 38 16.89 5.70 6.35
C TRP A 38 15.59 6.06 5.61
N VAL A 39 14.61 5.15 5.57
CA VAL A 39 13.34 5.43 4.88
C VAL A 39 12.47 6.44 5.63
N VAL A 40 12.51 6.44 6.96
CA VAL A 40 11.86 7.48 7.77
C VAL A 40 12.47 8.85 7.50
N PHE A 41 13.80 8.94 7.45
CA PHE A 41 14.49 10.17 7.09
C PHE A 41 14.06 10.63 5.70
N LEU A 42 14.21 9.76 4.68
CA LEU A 42 13.87 10.08 3.30
C LEU A 42 12.44 10.60 3.11
N ILE A 43 11.46 9.89 3.66
CA ILE A 43 10.05 10.25 3.49
C ILE A 43 9.62 11.36 4.45
N GLY A 44 10.18 11.38 5.66
CA GLY A 44 9.87 12.37 6.69
C GLY A 44 10.44 13.75 6.38
N THR A 45 11.58 13.83 5.70
CA THR A 45 12.20 15.10 5.27
C THR A 45 11.82 15.50 3.85
N ARG A 46 10.79 14.90 3.25
CA ARG A 46 10.32 15.30 1.92
C ARG A 46 9.69 16.70 1.98
N TRP A 47 9.82 17.48 0.92
CA TRP A 47 9.16 18.78 0.79
C TRP A 47 8.49 18.90 -0.57
N GLU A 48 7.25 19.37 -0.59
CA GLU A 48 6.41 19.49 -1.79
C GLU A 48 6.31 18.19 -2.64
N THR A 49 6.56 17.02 -2.04
CA THR A 49 6.68 15.72 -2.73
C THR A 49 5.48 14.81 -2.49
N GLY A 50 4.90 14.26 -3.57
CA GLY A 50 3.70 13.42 -3.55
C GLY A 50 2.40 14.16 -3.94
N THR A 51 1.39 13.40 -4.39
CA THR A 51 0.13 13.91 -5.00
C THR A 51 -0.61 14.94 -4.16
N ASP A 52 -0.82 14.66 -2.87
CA ASP A 52 -1.72 15.44 -2.01
C ASP A 52 -0.96 16.34 -1.01
N TRP A 53 0.33 16.63 -1.28
CA TRP A 53 1.20 17.30 -0.31
C TRP A 53 0.64 18.67 0.12
N ALA A 54 0.16 19.48 -0.82
CA ALA A 54 -0.35 20.82 -0.55
C ALA A 54 -1.62 20.81 0.31
N ASP A 55 -2.55 19.90 0.04
CA ASP A 55 -3.79 19.78 0.81
C ASP A 55 -3.52 19.31 2.24
N TYR A 56 -2.61 18.35 2.42
CA TYR A 56 -2.23 17.91 3.76
C TYR A 56 -1.42 18.95 4.53
N PHE A 57 -0.65 19.80 3.85
CA PHE A 57 0.01 20.94 4.47
C PHE A 57 -1.00 21.96 4.97
N ARG A 58 -1.95 22.37 4.12
CA ARG A 58 -3.03 23.29 4.48
C ARG A 58 -3.85 22.75 5.66
N HIS A 59 -4.28 21.49 5.58
CA HIS A 59 -5.05 20.85 6.65
C HIS A 59 -4.30 20.81 7.99
N PHE A 60 -3.00 20.55 7.97
CA PHE A 60 -2.19 20.57 9.21
C PHE A 60 -2.16 21.97 9.84
N LEU A 61 -1.95 23.02 9.04
CA LEU A 61 -1.92 24.40 9.53
C LEU A 61 -3.28 24.85 10.08
N GLU A 62 -4.37 24.44 9.43
CA GLU A 62 -5.74 24.78 9.83
C GLU A 62 -6.22 24.01 11.07
N SER A 63 -5.62 22.86 11.40
CA SER A 63 -6.02 22.00 12.52
C SER A 63 -5.63 22.58 13.89
N THR A 64 -6.19 23.74 14.26
CA THR A 64 -5.82 24.51 15.46
C THR A 64 -6.72 24.25 16.68
N SER A 65 -7.88 23.61 16.50
CA SER A 65 -8.82 23.30 17.58
C SER A 65 -9.62 22.02 17.32
N TYR A 66 -10.19 21.44 18.38
CA TYR A 66 -11.08 20.28 18.26
C TYR A 66 -12.33 20.59 17.43
N GLN A 67 -12.87 21.81 17.53
CA GLN A 67 -14.00 22.25 16.73
C GLN A 67 -13.69 22.23 15.24
N ILE A 68 -12.48 22.65 14.85
CA ILE A 68 -12.04 22.60 13.45
C ILE A 68 -11.88 21.15 12.98
N VAL A 69 -11.35 20.27 13.83
CA VAL A 69 -11.29 18.83 13.49
C VAL A 69 -12.70 18.28 13.21
N LEU A 70 -13.68 18.58 14.07
CA LEU A 70 -15.06 18.16 13.87
C LEU A 70 -15.68 18.77 12.60
N PHE A 71 -15.44 20.05 12.33
CA PHE A 71 -15.90 20.70 11.09
C PHE A 71 -15.28 20.04 9.85
N ASN A 72 -13.99 19.70 9.91
CA ASN A 72 -13.27 19.02 8.84
C ASN A 72 -13.86 17.63 8.52
N VAL A 73 -14.46 16.95 9.51
CA VAL A 73 -15.19 15.70 9.28
C VAL A 73 -16.42 15.90 8.40
N LEU A 74 -17.14 17.02 8.58
CA LEU A 74 -18.33 17.35 7.77
C LEU A 74 -17.97 17.59 6.30
N VAL A 75 -16.77 18.12 6.04
CA VAL A 75 -16.25 18.33 4.67
C VAL A 75 -15.43 17.14 4.14
N GLY A 76 -15.44 16.01 4.85
CA GLY A 76 -14.97 14.72 4.33
C GLY A 76 -13.58 14.25 4.76
N TYR A 77 -12.95 14.88 5.76
CA TYR A 77 -11.76 14.31 6.41
C TYR A 77 -12.12 13.22 7.44
N GLU A 78 -11.26 12.23 7.57
CA GLU A 78 -11.41 11.18 8.58
C GLU A 78 -10.95 11.67 9.96
N ILE A 79 -11.79 11.49 10.96
CA ILE A 79 -11.61 12.05 12.32
C ILE A 79 -10.28 11.63 12.97
N GLY A 80 -9.83 10.40 12.77
CA GLY A 80 -8.57 9.92 13.35
C GLY A 80 -7.36 10.60 12.74
N TYR A 81 -7.39 10.93 11.45
CA TYR A 81 -6.33 11.73 10.84
C TYR A 81 -6.37 13.19 11.29
N GLY A 82 -7.56 13.79 11.39
CA GLY A 82 -7.71 15.16 11.89
C GLY A 82 -7.21 15.29 13.33
N LEU A 83 -7.55 14.34 14.21
CA LEU A 83 -7.04 14.30 15.59
C LEU A 83 -5.53 14.09 15.64
N PHE A 84 -4.98 13.26 14.75
CA PHE A 84 -3.54 13.06 14.64
C PHE A 84 -2.81 14.35 14.21
N ALA A 85 -3.32 15.05 13.20
CA ALA A 85 -2.79 16.35 12.76
C ALA A 85 -2.89 17.40 13.87
N PHE A 86 -4.07 17.54 14.49
CA PHE A 86 -4.30 18.46 15.61
C PHE A 86 -3.37 18.19 16.80
N THR A 87 -3.18 16.92 17.16
CA THR A 87 -2.30 16.55 18.28
C THR A 87 -0.86 16.96 18.03
N VAL A 88 -0.34 16.80 16.80
CA VAL A 88 1.01 17.31 16.49
C VAL A 88 1.02 18.84 16.44
N ARG A 89 -0.02 19.43 15.83
CA ARG A 89 -0.19 20.89 15.69
C ARG A 89 -0.26 21.61 17.03
N SER A 90 -0.81 20.99 18.07
CA SER A 90 -0.84 21.56 19.43
C SER A 90 0.54 21.71 20.08
N PHE A 91 1.58 21.04 19.55
CA PHE A 91 2.96 21.18 20.02
C PHE A 91 3.85 21.95 19.05
N THR A 92 3.51 22.07 17.77
CA THR A 92 4.40 22.72 16.79
C THR A 92 3.74 23.31 15.54
N ASP A 93 4.32 24.47 15.21
CA ASP A 93 4.39 25.16 13.91
C ASP A 93 4.59 24.30 12.65
N ASN A 94 5.48 23.32 12.81
CA ASN A 94 6.37 22.91 11.73
C ASN A 94 5.88 21.63 11.06
N TYR A 95 5.39 21.76 9.82
CA TYR A 95 4.91 20.62 9.04
C TYR A 95 5.96 19.54 8.79
N SER A 96 7.25 19.90 8.75
CA SER A 96 8.34 18.92 8.64
C SER A 96 8.36 17.95 9.82
N ILE A 97 8.10 18.45 11.03
CA ILE A 97 8.01 17.60 12.23
C ILE A 97 6.82 16.65 12.09
N PHE A 98 5.67 17.15 11.60
CA PHE A 98 4.52 16.31 11.29
C PHE A 98 4.84 15.21 10.27
N LEU A 99 5.53 15.54 9.18
CA LEU A 99 5.94 14.57 8.15
C LEU A 99 6.88 13.49 8.72
N VAL A 100 7.82 13.85 9.60
CA VAL A 100 8.69 12.88 10.28
C VAL A 100 7.90 11.97 11.21
N ILE A 101 6.97 12.50 12.02
CA ILE A 101 6.10 11.70 12.90
C ILE A 101 5.21 10.78 12.08
N HIS A 102 4.63 11.27 10.98
CA HIS A 102 3.84 10.47 10.05
C HIS A 102 4.66 9.31 9.48
N ALA A 103 5.86 9.59 8.95
CA ALA A 103 6.76 8.58 8.40
C ALA A 103 7.18 7.54 9.47
N LEU A 104 7.44 7.98 10.71
CA LEU A 104 7.72 7.10 11.84
C LEU A 104 6.55 6.13 12.11
N VAL A 105 5.32 6.64 12.22
CA VAL A 105 4.13 5.81 12.46
C VAL A 105 3.90 4.83 11.32
N TYR A 106 3.93 5.31 10.07
CA TYR A 106 3.76 4.49 8.89
C TYR A 106 4.79 3.36 8.83
N TYR A 107 6.09 3.69 8.82
CA TYR A 107 7.14 2.70 8.70
C TYR A 107 7.26 1.80 9.94
N HIS A 108 6.87 2.25 11.13
CA HIS A 108 6.82 1.41 12.32
C HIS A 108 5.90 0.20 12.09
N PHE A 109 4.68 0.46 11.60
CA PHE A 109 3.71 -0.60 11.31
C PHE A 109 4.13 -1.45 10.10
N ILE A 110 4.64 -0.83 9.03
CA ILE A 110 5.17 -1.57 7.86
C ILE A 110 6.28 -2.54 8.28
N PHE A 111 7.28 -2.09 9.04
CA PHE A 111 8.40 -2.92 9.47
C PHE A 111 7.95 -4.00 10.47
N LYS A 112 6.96 -3.73 11.33
CA LYS A 112 6.37 -4.77 12.19
C LYS A 112 5.59 -5.83 11.40
N ALA A 113 4.79 -5.41 10.42
CA ALA A 113 4.04 -6.32 9.55
C ALA A 113 5.00 -7.19 8.72
N ASN A 114 6.01 -6.56 8.11
CA ASN A 114 6.97 -7.21 7.24
C ASN A 114 7.75 -8.36 7.92
N LYS A 115 8.10 -8.23 9.21
CA LYS A 115 8.73 -9.31 9.99
C LYS A 115 7.88 -10.58 10.10
N VAL A 116 6.55 -10.46 10.00
CA VAL A 116 5.61 -11.58 10.12
C VAL A 116 5.19 -12.08 8.74
N LEU A 117 4.99 -11.14 7.80
CA LEU A 117 4.42 -11.41 6.49
C LEU A 117 5.47 -11.83 5.45
N SER A 118 6.77 -11.62 5.70
CA SER A 118 7.81 -11.95 4.75
C SER A 118 8.79 -13.01 5.26
N PRO A 119 9.11 -14.03 4.44
CA PRO A 119 10.24 -14.91 4.70
C PRO A 119 11.59 -14.26 4.35
N LEU A 120 11.58 -13.23 3.50
CA LEU A 120 12.75 -12.43 3.10
C LEU A 120 12.43 -10.93 3.24
N PRO A 121 12.46 -10.40 4.48
CA PRO A 121 12.14 -9.03 4.83
C PRO A 121 12.73 -7.95 3.92
N PHE A 122 14.02 -8.01 3.57
CA PHE A 122 14.64 -6.94 2.77
C PHE A 122 14.13 -6.96 1.33
N VAL A 123 13.95 -8.15 0.74
CA VAL A 123 13.41 -8.31 -0.62
C VAL A 123 11.98 -7.77 -0.72
N SER A 124 11.14 -8.11 0.24
CA SER A 124 9.74 -7.62 0.25
C SER A 124 9.66 -6.12 0.52
N LEU A 125 10.50 -5.55 1.40
CA LEU A 125 10.53 -4.11 1.62
C LEU A 125 11.01 -3.34 0.38
N LEU A 126 11.94 -3.88 -0.40
CA LEU A 126 12.35 -3.28 -1.68
C LEU A 126 11.18 -3.16 -2.65
N ILE A 127 10.47 -4.27 -2.87
CA ILE A 127 9.33 -4.30 -3.80
C ILE A 127 8.17 -3.43 -3.26
N LEU A 128 7.97 -3.42 -1.94
CA LEU A 128 6.99 -2.55 -1.32
C LEU A 128 7.34 -1.07 -1.52
N PHE A 129 8.58 -0.67 -1.22
CA PHE A 129 9.06 0.70 -1.41
C PHE A 129 8.90 1.16 -2.86
N ALA A 130 9.28 0.32 -3.82
CA ALA A 130 9.10 0.59 -5.24
C ALA A 130 7.64 0.78 -5.64
N SER A 131 6.74 -0.08 -5.14
CA SER A 131 5.33 -0.06 -5.51
C SER A 131 4.51 1.01 -4.80
N THR A 132 4.95 1.52 -3.64
CA THR A 132 4.22 2.54 -2.87
C THR A 132 4.73 3.97 -3.09
N MET A 133 5.83 4.19 -3.81
CA MET A 133 6.39 5.53 -3.97
C MET A 133 5.39 6.53 -4.57
N GLY A 134 4.66 6.12 -5.60
CA GLY A 134 3.61 6.93 -6.25
C GLY A 134 2.53 7.47 -5.33
N ILE A 135 2.26 6.79 -4.22
CA ILE A 135 1.19 7.14 -3.29
C ILE A 135 1.72 7.76 -1.99
N VAL A 136 2.99 8.16 -1.93
CA VAL A 136 3.59 8.73 -0.70
C VAL A 136 2.88 10.02 -0.25
N GLY A 137 2.16 10.68 -1.16
CA GLY A 137 1.34 11.85 -0.87
C GLY A 137 0.08 11.53 -0.07
N SER A 138 -0.47 10.32 -0.19
CA SER A 138 -1.76 9.93 0.38
C SER A 138 -1.67 9.55 1.87
N ASN A 139 -1.31 10.54 2.70
CA ASN A 139 -0.94 10.37 4.12
C ASN A 139 -1.94 9.53 4.93
N LYS A 140 -3.24 9.79 4.77
CA LYS A 140 -4.34 9.09 5.45
C LYS A 140 -4.36 7.60 5.14
N GLN A 141 -4.38 7.30 3.85
CA GLN A 141 -4.46 5.94 3.33
C GLN A 141 -3.22 5.13 3.70
N LEU A 142 -2.02 5.73 3.65
CA LEU A 142 -0.77 5.06 4.03
C LEU A 142 -0.77 4.53 5.46
N ILE A 143 -1.18 5.36 6.43
CA ILE A 143 -1.28 4.93 7.84
C ILE A 143 -2.29 3.78 7.95
N ALA A 144 -3.46 3.92 7.34
CA ALA A 144 -4.50 2.89 7.39
C ALA A 144 -4.01 1.56 6.79
N ILE A 145 -3.36 1.57 5.63
CA ILE A 145 -2.75 0.38 5.01
C ILE A 145 -1.73 -0.25 5.95
N ALA A 146 -0.83 0.54 6.56
CA ALA A 146 0.21 0.00 7.43
C ALA A 146 -0.37 -0.68 8.67
N ILE A 147 -1.39 -0.08 9.29
CA ILE A 147 -2.10 -0.67 10.44
C ILE A 147 -2.84 -1.95 10.02
N CYS A 148 -3.52 -1.95 8.86
CA CYS A 148 -4.17 -3.14 8.30
C CYS A 148 -3.16 -4.28 8.03
N LEU A 149 -2.01 -3.98 7.40
CA LEU A 149 -0.96 -4.98 7.19
C LEU A 149 -0.46 -5.55 8.52
N TYR A 150 -0.26 -4.71 9.53
CA TYR A 150 0.15 -5.17 10.85
C TYR A 150 -0.93 -6.01 11.53
N SER A 151 -2.21 -5.73 11.31
CA SER A 151 -3.32 -6.47 11.92
C SER A 151 -3.36 -7.94 11.49
N LEU A 152 -2.84 -8.28 10.30
CA LEU A 152 -2.72 -9.67 9.83
C LEU A 152 -1.90 -10.55 10.79
N LYS A 153 -0.95 -9.98 11.55
CA LYS A 153 -0.27 -10.71 12.63
C LYS A 153 -1.26 -11.30 13.63
N PHE A 154 -2.24 -10.51 14.06
CA PHE A 154 -3.23 -10.95 15.04
C PHE A 154 -4.18 -11.99 14.45
N LEU A 155 -4.51 -11.87 13.17
CA LEU A 155 -5.29 -12.87 12.44
C LEU A 155 -4.55 -14.22 12.39
N LEU A 156 -3.26 -14.21 12.05
CA LEU A 156 -2.40 -15.40 12.02
C LEU A 156 -2.22 -16.03 13.41
N GLU A 157 -2.14 -15.20 14.46
CA GLU A 157 -2.08 -15.63 15.87
C GLU A 157 -3.44 -16.01 16.47
N LYS A 158 -4.53 -16.00 15.67
CA LYS A 158 -5.91 -16.26 16.10
C LYS A 158 -6.44 -15.28 17.18
N LYS A 159 -5.86 -14.09 17.29
CA LYS A 159 -6.26 -13.02 18.23
C LYS A 159 -7.26 -12.06 17.56
N MET A 160 -8.47 -12.55 17.31
CA MET A 160 -9.48 -11.85 16.49
C MET A 160 -9.87 -10.48 17.03
N ILE A 161 -10.02 -10.32 18.34
CA ILE A 161 -10.34 -9.02 18.95
C ILE A 161 -9.28 -7.98 18.59
N LYS A 162 -7.98 -8.35 18.65
CA LYS A 162 -6.89 -7.43 18.29
C LYS A 162 -6.87 -7.12 16.79
N PHE A 163 -7.21 -8.08 15.94
CA PHE A 163 -7.38 -7.86 14.50
C PHE A 163 -8.48 -6.82 14.24
N PHE A 164 -9.68 -7.02 14.80
CA PHE A 164 -10.81 -6.10 14.62
C PHE A 164 -10.51 -4.70 15.18
N LEU A 165 -9.90 -4.61 16.37
CA LEU A 165 -9.52 -3.32 16.95
C LEU A 165 -8.49 -2.58 16.07
N CYS A 166 -7.50 -3.27 15.50
CA CYS A 166 -6.55 -2.64 14.58
C CYS A 166 -7.23 -2.15 13.30
N VAL A 167 -8.15 -2.92 12.71
CA VAL A 167 -8.89 -2.48 11.52
C VAL A 167 -9.81 -1.30 11.85
N LEU A 168 -10.43 -1.28 13.03
CA LEU A 168 -11.23 -0.14 13.51
C LEU A 168 -10.39 1.12 13.69
N ILE A 169 -9.16 0.99 14.24
CA ILE A 169 -8.23 2.12 14.32
C ILE A 169 -7.86 2.60 12.90
N ALA A 170 -7.55 1.69 11.98
CA ALA A 170 -7.24 2.04 10.60
C ALA A 170 -8.41 2.75 9.90
N PHE A 171 -9.65 2.35 10.19
CA PHE A 171 -10.87 2.98 9.69
C PHE A 171 -10.98 4.46 10.09
N PHE A 172 -10.58 4.82 11.30
CA PHE A 172 -10.55 6.24 11.70
C PHE A 172 -9.52 7.08 10.94
N PHE A 173 -8.49 6.46 10.33
CA PHE A 173 -7.56 7.17 9.45
C PHE A 173 -8.02 7.18 7.98
N HIS A 174 -8.67 6.10 7.52
CA HIS A 174 -9.21 6.02 6.17
C HIS A 174 -10.36 5.03 6.10
N THR A 175 -11.53 5.47 5.63
CA THR A 175 -12.79 4.70 5.71
C THR A 175 -12.73 3.38 4.97
N SER A 176 -12.01 3.31 3.83
CA SER A 176 -11.89 2.07 3.05
C SER A 176 -11.14 0.96 3.77
N ALA A 177 -10.49 1.22 4.91
CA ALA A 177 -9.87 0.19 5.73
C ALA A 177 -10.86 -0.88 6.22
N LEU A 178 -12.16 -0.57 6.29
CA LEU A 178 -13.19 -1.56 6.63
C LEU A 178 -13.27 -2.71 5.62
N LEU A 179 -12.89 -2.50 4.35
CA LEU A 179 -12.80 -3.58 3.37
C LEU A 179 -11.85 -4.68 3.83
N PHE A 180 -10.86 -4.33 4.66
CA PHE A 180 -9.88 -5.28 5.19
C PHE A 180 -10.50 -6.30 6.17
N LEU A 181 -11.70 -6.05 6.70
CA LEU A 181 -12.43 -7.01 7.55
C LEU A 181 -12.70 -8.34 6.83
N VAL A 182 -12.75 -8.33 5.49
CA VAL A 182 -12.91 -9.55 4.68
C VAL A 182 -11.85 -10.61 5.00
N TYR A 183 -10.68 -10.21 5.49
CA TYR A 183 -9.62 -11.13 5.89
C TYR A 183 -10.05 -12.14 6.96
N PHE A 184 -11.07 -11.81 7.76
CA PHE A 184 -11.72 -12.75 8.66
C PHE A 184 -12.17 -14.04 7.92
N PHE A 185 -12.71 -13.90 6.70
CA PHE A 185 -13.15 -15.02 5.86
C PHE A 185 -12.03 -15.57 4.96
N LEU A 186 -10.98 -14.79 4.70
CA LEU A 186 -9.87 -15.20 3.83
C LEU A 186 -8.80 -16.04 4.55
N ASN A 187 -8.81 -16.15 5.88
CA ASN A 187 -7.86 -16.98 6.62
C ASN A 187 -8.23 -18.48 6.63
N LYS A 188 -8.45 -19.05 5.45
CA LYS A 188 -8.75 -20.48 5.25
C LYS A 188 -8.21 -20.99 3.92
N ASP A 189 -8.15 -22.31 3.77
CA ASP A 189 -7.78 -22.92 2.50
C ASP A 189 -8.98 -22.93 1.55
N PHE A 190 -8.78 -22.37 0.36
CA PHE A 190 -9.73 -22.47 -0.73
C PHE A 190 -9.23 -23.48 -1.75
N LYS A 191 -10.13 -24.32 -2.26
CA LYS A 191 -9.77 -25.20 -3.37
C LYS A 191 -9.47 -24.36 -4.61
N LYS A 192 -8.43 -24.73 -5.34
CA LYS A 192 -7.94 -23.99 -6.52
C LYS A 192 -9.03 -23.68 -7.56
N TYR A 193 -9.95 -24.60 -7.80
CA TYR A 193 -11.05 -24.38 -8.74
C TYR A 193 -12.03 -23.30 -8.27
N TYR A 194 -12.27 -23.14 -6.96
CA TYR A 194 -13.11 -22.05 -6.44
C TYR A 194 -12.46 -20.69 -6.62
N VAL A 195 -11.13 -20.62 -6.49
CA VAL A 195 -10.36 -19.39 -6.75
C VAL A 195 -10.49 -18.97 -8.21
N VAL A 196 -10.30 -19.91 -9.14
CA VAL A 196 -10.45 -19.64 -10.58
C VAL A 196 -11.89 -19.28 -10.93
N LEU A 197 -12.87 -20.02 -10.41
CA LEU A 197 -14.29 -19.73 -10.61
C LEU A 197 -14.65 -18.33 -10.14
N ALA A 198 -14.19 -17.92 -8.96
CA ALA A 198 -14.44 -16.59 -8.43
C ALA A 198 -13.86 -15.48 -9.33
N LEU A 199 -12.67 -15.67 -9.89
CA LEU A 199 -12.07 -14.73 -10.84
C LEU A 199 -12.83 -14.67 -12.17
N VAL A 200 -13.26 -15.81 -12.70
CA VAL A 200 -14.06 -15.86 -13.93
C VAL A 200 -15.41 -15.14 -13.72
N LEU A 201 -16.10 -15.43 -12.61
CA LEU A 201 -17.34 -14.74 -12.24
C LEU A 201 -17.12 -13.25 -12.04
N ALA A 202 -16.01 -12.84 -11.41
CA ALA A 202 -15.65 -11.44 -11.24
C ALA A 202 -15.50 -10.70 -12.58
N ILE A 203 -14.87 -11.33 -13.58
CA ILE A 203 -14.72 -10.77 -14.94
C ILE A 203 -16.07 -10.68 -15.64
N ILE A 204 -16.92 -11.71 -15.54
CA ILE A 204 -18.25 -11.71 -16.17
C ILE A 204 -19.12 -10.61 -15.55
N ILE A 205 -19.18 -10.53 -14.23
CA ILE A 205 -19.95 -9.52 -13.49
C ILE A 205 -19.41 -8.12 -13.79
N GLY A 206 -18.09 -7.92 -13.79
CA GLY A 206 -17.49 -6.61 -14.05
C GLY A 206 -17.64 -6.09 -15.49
N LYS A 207 -18.01 -6.96 -16.44
CA LYS A 207 -18.43 -6.56 -17.80
C LYS A 207 -19.92 -6.25 -17.91
N SER A 208 -20.71 -6.65 -16.93
CA SER A 208 -22.15 -6.38 -16.89
C SER A 208 -22.44 -5.02 -16.25
N SER A 209 -23.68 -4.55 -16.33
CA SER A 209 -24.16 -3.35 -15.63
C SER A 209 -24.45 -3.58 -14.14
N LEU A 210 -24.33 -4.82 -13.64
CA LEU A 210 -24.67 -5.16 -12.25
C LEU A 210 -23.92 -4.30 -11.22
N PRO A 211 -22.60 -4.07 -11.31
CA PRO A 211 -21.89 -3.24 -10.34
C PRO A 211 -22.47 -1.82 -10.25
N ASN A 212 -22.83 -1.22 -11.39
CA ASN A 212 -23.45 0.11 -11.44
C ASN A 212 -24.84 0.07 -10.79
N MET A 213 -25.69 -0.88 -11.18
CA MET A 213 -27.05 -1.03 -10.64
C MET A 213 -27.06 -1.25 -9.12
N LEU A 214 -26.16 -2.09 -8.61
CA LEU A 214 -26.01 -2.32 -7.18
C LEU A 214 -25.63 -1.03 -6.45
N PHE A 215 -24.73 -0.25 -7.02
CA PHE A 215 -24.28 0.98 -6.41
C PHE A 215 -25.34 2.08 -6.46
N ASP A 216 -26.05 2.25 -7.57
CA ASP A 216 -27.17 3.21 -7.69
C ASP A 216 -28.29 2.88 -6.69
N THR A 217 -28.54 1.59 -6.49
CA THR A 217 -29.50 1.13 -5.48
C THR A 217 -29.02 1.48 -4.07
N LEU A 218 -27.75 1.18 -3.76
CA LEU A 218 -27.16 1.47 -2.45
C LEU A 218 -27.06 2.97 -2.16
N SER A 219 -26.70 3.80 -3.15
CA SER A 219 -26.64 5.25 -3.00
C SER A 219 -28.03 5.84 -2.77
N GLY A 220 -29.04 5.36 -3.50
CA GLY A 220 -30.44 5.75 -3.32
C GLY A 220 -31.00 5.44 -1.92
N TYR A 221 -30.59 4.31 -1.32
CA TYR A 221 -30.98 3.97 0.07
C TYR A 221 -30.19 4.76 1.14
N LEU A 222 -28.93 5.07 0.88
CA LEU A 222 -28.06 5.74 1.87
C LEU A 222 -28.27 7.26 1.90
N GLY A 223 -28.65 7.88 0.78
CA GLY A 223 -28.97 9.31 0.66
C GLY A 223 -27.84 10.28 1.02
N GLY A 224 -28.05 11.56 0.75
CA GLY A 224 -27.15 12.67 1.16
C GLY A 224 -25.71 12.55 0.63
N ALA A 225 -24.72 12.87 1.48
CA ALA A 225 -23.31 12.97 1.11
C ALA A 225 -22.67 11.68 0.55
N VAL A 226 -23.30 10.51 0.75
CA VAL A 226 -22.87 9.25 0.13
C VAL A 226 -23.32 9.18 -1.33
N ALA A 227 -24.53 9.66 -1.63
CA ALA A 227 -25.06 9.77 -2.98
C ALA A 227 -24.27 10.82 -3.80
N ASP A 228 -23.97 11.97 -3.20
CA ASP A 228 -23.21 13.04 -3.89
C ASP A 228 -21.77 12.59 -4.23
N LYS A 229 -21.10 11.86 -3.31
CA LYS A 229 -19.78 11.28 -3.58
C LYS A 229 -19.86 10.15 -4.62
N ALA A 230 -20.90 9.34 -4.56
CA ALA A 230 -21.17 8.26 -5.51
C ALA A 230 -21.35 8.80 -6.94
N GLU A 231 -22.16 9.85 -7.10
CA GLU A 231 -22.40 10.54 -8.36
C GLU A 231 -21.11 11.18 -8.88
N MET A 232 -20.39 11.93 -8.05
CA MET A 232 -19.11 12.53 -8.42
C MET A 232 -18.07 11.48 -8.86
N TYR A 233 -18.07 10.27 -8.28
CA TYR A 233 -17.18 9.18 -8.68
C TYR A 233 -17.63 8.42 -9.93
N SER A 234 -18.93 8.47 -10.27
CA SER A 234 -19.50 7.89 -11.49
C SER A 234 -19.34 8.84 -12.69
N GLU A 235 -19.51 10.14 -12.46
CA GLU A 235 -19.41 11.19 -13.48
C GLU A 235 -17.96 11.56 -13.82
N ASN A 236 -17.04 11.49 -12.84
CA ASN A 236 -15.61 11.57 -13.11
C ASN A 236 -15.16 10.26 -13.77
N LYS A 237 -15.46 10.14 -15.07
CA LYS A 237 -14.64 9.40 -16.02
C LYS A 237 -13.29 10.11 -16.08
N MET A 238 -12.49 9.93 -15.03
CA MET A 238 -11.09 10.32 -15.01
C MET A 238 -10.49 9.86 -16.32
N SER A 239 -9.73 10.75 -16.96
CA SER A 239 -9.27 10.64 -18.35
C SER A 239 -8.92 9.21 -18.74
N GLU A 240 -9.13 8.88 -20.01
CA GLU A 240 -8.77 7.64 -20.72
C GLU A 240 -7.32 7.14 -20.55
N THR A 241 -6.60 7.52 -19.51
CA THR A 241 -5.53 6.78 -18.85
C THR A 241 -6.06 5.53 -18.14
N THR A 242 -6.88 4.77 -18.87
CA THR A 242 -6.77 3.34 -19.10
C THR A 242 -6.06 2.58 -17.99
N LEU A 243 -6.79 1.68 -17.34
CA LEU A 243 -6.23 0.44 -16.80
C LEU A 243 -5.26 -0.12 -17.83
N SER A 244 -3.96 0.12 -17.64
CA SER A 244 -3.03 -0.14 -18.73
C SER A 244 -3.03 -1.64 -18.96
N LEU A 245 -3.14 -2.05 -20.23
CA LEU A 245 -3.04 -3.47 -20.60
C LEU A 245 -1.80 -4.10 -19.98
N VAL A 246 -0.71 -3.33 -19.86
CA VAL A 246 0.51 -3.69 -19.15
C VAL A 246 0.25 -3.99 -17.67
N GLY A 247 -0.46 -3.14 -16.95
CA GLY A 247 -0.81 -3.36 -15.53
C GLY A 247 -1.71 -4.58 -15.32
N LEU A 248 -2.65 -4.82 -16.23
CA LEU A 248 -3.49 -6.02 -16.21
C LEU A 248 -2.68 -7.30 -16.48
N LEU A 249 -1.89 -7.32 -17.55
CA LEU A 249 -1.05 -8.46 -17.92
C LEU A 249 -0.07 -8.80 -16.79
N ARG A 250 0.51 -7.79 -16.14
CA ARG A 250 1.36 -7.95 -14.97
C ARG A 250 0.65 -8.65 -13.81
N ARG A 251 -0.56 -8.20 -13.46
CA ARG A 251 -1.38 -8.77 -12.39
C ARG A 251 -1.71 -10.25 -12.67
N LEU A 252 -2.10 -10.56 -13.90
CA LEU A 252 -2.38 -11.94 -14.33
C LEU A 252 -1.12 -12.80 -14.31
N LEU A 253 0.01 -12.30 -14.82
CA LEU A 253 1.30 -12.99 -14.78
C LEU A 253 1.66 -13.39 -13.35
N PHE A 254 1.63 -12.44 -12.40
CA PHE A 254 1.94 -12.74 -11.01
C PHE A 254 0.91 -13.63 -10.35
N PHE A 255 -0.37 -13.47 -10.67
CA PHE A 255 -1.38 -14.42 -10.21
C PHE A 255 -1.05 -15.86 -10.62
N PHE A 256 -0.72 -16.10 -11.89
CA PHE A 256 -0.36 -17.44 -12.37
C PHE A 256 0.90 -17.97 -11.70
N ILE A 257 1.96 -17.16 -11.55
CA ILE A 257 3.18 -17.54 -10.83
C ILE A 257 2.83 -17.95 -9.39
N PHE A 258 2.06 -17.14 -8.69
CA PHE A 258 1.71 -17.39 -7.29
C PHE A 258 0.79 -18.61 -7.13
N PHE A 259 -0.12 -18.83 -8.07
CA PHE A 259 -1.08 -19.92 -8.08
C PHE A 259 -0.43 -21.28 -8.39
N ILE A 260 0.45 -21.34 -9.39
CA ILE A 260 1.18 -22.56 -9.76
C ILE A 260 2.07 -23.01 -8.60
N ASN A 261 2.76 -22.07 -7.96
CA ASN A 261 3.70 -22.36 -6.89
C ASN A 261 3.06 -22.50 -5.50
N TYR A 262 1.74 -22.28 -5.38
CA TYR A 262 1.03 -22.21 -4.10
C TYR A 262 1.31 -23.41 -3.18
N ASP A 263 1.09 -24.64 -3.66
CA ASP A 263 1.18 -25.86 -2.84
C ASP A 263 2.61 -26.11 -2.33
N LYS A 264 3.62 -25.66 -3.08
CA LYS A 264 5.03 -25.82 -2.71
C LYS A 264 5.44 -24.78 -1.66
N ILE A 265 5.00 -23.54 -1.81
CA ILE A 265 5.40 -22.44 -0.91
C ILE A 265 4.63 -22.49 0.40
N VAL A 266 3.32 -22.77 0.38
CA VAL A 266 2.49 -22.81 1.61
C VAL A 266 3.01 -23.84 2.62
N LYS A 267 3.60 -24.96 2.14
CA LYS A 267 4.25 -25.97 2.99
C LYS A 267 5.50 -25.42 3.70
N LYS A 268 6.24 -24.51 3.06
CA LYS A 268 7.45 -23.88 3.63
C LYS A 268 7.13 -22.62 4.45
N PHE A 269 6.08 -21.90 4.08
CA PHE A 269 5.67 -20.64 4.67
C PHE A 269 4.13 -20.55 4.70
N PRO A 270 3.47 -21.04 5.76
CA PRO A 270 2.00 -21.09 5.84
C PRO A 270 1.30 -19.73 5.71
N THR A 271 1.97 -18.64 6.12
CA THR A 271 1.49 -17.27 5.93
C THR A 271 1.19 -16.94 4.47
N TYR A 272 1.84 -17.61 3.52
CA TYR A 272 1.59 -17.48 2.08
C TYR A 272 0.10 -17.63 1.71
N ARG A 273 -0.64 -18.51 2.41
CA ARG A 273 -2.08 -18.72 2.18
C ARG A 273 -2.88 -17.43 2.34
N VAL A 274 -2.69 -16.74 3.47
CA VAL A 274 -3.43 -15.49 3.77
C VAL A 274 -3.05 -14.39 2.79
N LEU A 275 -1.76 -14.28 2.45
CA LEU A 275 -1.27 -13.32 1.46
C LEU A 275 -1.87 -13.57 0.07
N PHE A 276 -1.91 -14.84 -0.37
CA PHE A 276 -2.43 -15.24 -1.67
C PHE A 276 -3.93 -15.00 -1.78
N ASN A 277 -4.70 -15.36 -0.74
CA ASN A 277 -6.13 -15.12 -0.71
C ASN A 277 -6.44 -13.61 -0.73
N GLY A 278 -5.66 -12.81 0.00
CA GLY A 278 -5.73 -11.36 -0.05
C GLY A 278 -5.48 -10.79 -1.43
N PHE A 279 -4.34 -11.16 -2.05
CA PHE A 279 -3.99 -10.73 -3.40
C PHE A 279 -5.08 -11.10 -4.43
N THR A 280 -5.59 -12.33 -4.35
CA THR A 280 -6.69 -12.81 -5.20
C THR A 280 -7.95 -11.99 -5.01
N PHE A 281 -8.30 -11.67 -3.76
CA PHE A 281 -9.46 -10.81 -3.47
C PHE A 281 -9.27 -9.39 -4.04
N GLY A 282 -8.06 -8.84 -3.99
CA GLY A 282 -7.71 -7.59 -4.67
C GLY A 282 -7.94 -7.67 -6.20
N LEU A 283 -7.62 -8.79 -6.83
CA LEU A 283 -7.92 -9.02 -8.25
C LEU A 283 -9.41 -9.16 -8.53
N ILE A 284 -10.17 -9.80 -7.64
CA ILE A 284 -11.63 -9.87 -7.75
C ILE A 284 -12.24 -8.46 -7.73
N ILE A 285 -11.85 -7.62 -6.76
CA ILE A 285 -12.28 -6.20 -6.72
C ILE A 285 -11.91 -5.49 -8.02
N TYR A 286 -10.67 -5.65 -8.48
CA TYR A 286 -10.22 -5.05 -9.72
C TYR A 286 -11.08 -5.48 -10.92
N PHE A 287 -11.32 -6.77 -11.10
CA PHE A 287 -12.10 -7.27 -12.23
C PHE A 287 -13.57 -6.89 -12.16
N MET A 288 -14.16 -6.88 -10.96
CA MET A 288 -15.56 -6.51 -10.76
C MET A 288 -15.83 -5.02 -10.98
N PHE A 289 -14.91 -4.14 -10.59
CA PHE A 289 -15.20 -2.70 -10.48
C PHE A 289 -14.35 -1.80 -11.38
N SER A 290 -13.40 -2.35 -12.15
CA SER A 290 -12.50 -1.54 -13.00
C SER A 290 -13.21 -0.69 -14.05
N ASN A 291 -14.35 -1.14 -14.59
CA ASN A 291 -15.13 -0.39 -15.58
C ASN A 291 -16.16 0.57 -14.96
N SER A 292 -16.42 0.44 -13.66
CA SER A 292 -17.55 1.07 -12.97
C SER A 292 -17.11 2.08 -11.92
N PHE A 293 -16.06 1.76 -11.15
CA PHE A 293 -15.61 2.53 -10.00
C PHE A 293 -14.08 2.52 -9.89
N VAL A 294 -13.43 3.24 -10.80
CA VAL A 294 -11.95 3.32 -10.88
C VAL A 294 -11.35 3.78 -9.55
N ILE A 295 -12.02 4.68 -8.82
CA ILE A 295 -11.55 5.18 -7.52
C ILE A 295 -11.65 4.12 -6.41
N LEU A 296 -12.72 3.31 -6.39
CA LEU A 296 -12.84 2.17 -5.49
C LEU A 296 -11.75 1.13 -5.76
N VAL A 297 -11.45 0.88 -7.04
CA VAL A 297 -10.34 0.00 -7.43
C VAL A 297 -9.00 0.59 -7.00
N GLY A 298 -8.74 1.86 -7.31
CA GLY A 298 -7.49 2.54 -6.97
C GLY A 298 -7.20 2.59 -5.47
N ARG A 299 -8.23 2.86 -4.65
CA ARG A 299 -8.08 3.04 -3.20
C ARG A 299 -8.34 1.76 -2.38
N GLY A 300 -9.38 1.02 -2.73
CA GLY A 300 -9.80 -0.20 -2.03
C GLY A 300 -8.93 -1.41 -2.36
N SER A 301 -8.57 -1.62 -3.63
CA SER A 301 -7.73 -2.77 -4.01
C SER A 301 -6.29 -2.63 -3.50
N PHE A 302 -5.83 -1.42 -3.18
CA PHE A 302 -4.46 -1.18 -2.73
C PHE A 302 -4.10 -1.93 -1.43
N TYR A 303 -5.06 -2.04 -0.51
CA TYR A 303 -4.91 -2.83 0.72
C TYR A 303 -4.56 -4.30 0.45
N PHE A 304 -4.98 -4.83 -0.69
CA PHE A 304 -4.78 -6.22 -1.09
C PHE A 304 -3.64 -6.38 -2.10
N ASN A 305 -3.42 -5.39 -2.97
CA ASN A 305 -2.32 -5.40 -3.94
C ASN A 305 -0.95 -5.36 -3.25
N THR A 306 -0.86 -4.75 -2.07
CA THR A 306 0.38 -4.76 -1.26
C THR A 306 0.85 -6.17 -0.88
N MET A 307 -0.02 -7.20 -0.95
CA MET A 307 0.39 -8.59 -0.76
C MET A 307 1.40 -9.08 -1.81
N GLU A 308 1.42 -8.46 -3.00
CA GLU A 308 2.30 -8.81 -4.11
C GLU A 308 3.77 -8.82 -3.66
N CYS A 309 4.23 -7.84 -2.86
CA CYS A 309 5.62 -7.77 -2.42
C CYS A 309 6.04 -8.96 -1.54
N PHE A 310 5.14 -9.43 -0.68
CA PHE A 310 5.38 -10.59 0.19
C PHE A 310 5.32 -11.90 -0.60
N LEU A 311 4.38 -12.01 -1.53
CA LEU A 311 4.23 -13.17 -2.42
C LEU A 311 5.44 -13.33 -3.36
N MET A 312 5.93 -12.22 -3.92
CA MET A 312 7.15 -12.21 -4.73
C MET A 312 8.37 -12.65 -3.93
N ALA A 313 8.61 -12.05 -2.77
CA ALA A 313 9.72 -12.43 -1.90
C ALA A 313 9.66 -13.93 -1.53
N SER A 314 8.46 -14.48 -1.34
CA SER A 314 8.26 -15.90 -1.02
C SER A 314 8.63 -16.85 -2.16
N GLN A 315 8.65 -16.40 -3.43
CA GLN A 315 9.03 -17.28 -4.56
C GLN A 315 10.49 -17.76 -4.46
N LEU A 316 11.37 -16.98 -3.82
CA LEU A 316 12.77 -17.36 -3.61
C LEU A 316 12.92 -18.59 -2.71
N LEU A 317 11.90 -18.97 -1.94
CA LEU A 317 11.89 -20.19 -1.13
C LEU A 317 11.86 -21.49 -1.96
N LEU A 318 11.50 -21.41 -3.24
CA LEU A 318 11.51 -22.57 -4.14
C LEU A 318 12.93 -23.02 -4.48
N PHE A 319 13.89 -22.11 -4.43
CA PHE A 319 15.26 -22.34 -4.86
C PHE A 319 16.13 -22.70 -3.65
N PRO A 320 16.73 -23.90 -3.60
CA PRO A 320 17.61 -24.28 -2.49
C PRO A 320 18.98 -23.60 -2.60
N SER A 321 19.49 -23.38 -3.81
CA SER A 321 20.79 -22.78 -4.04
C SER A 321 20.77 -21.27 -3.76
N LYS A 322 21.70 -20.82 -2.90
CA LYS A 322 21.92 -19.39 -2.67
C LYS A 322 22.35 -18.65 -3.95
N LYS A 323 22.91 -19.35 -4.94
CA LYS A 323 23.36 -18.76 -6.22
C LYS A 323 22.17 -18.48 -7.12
N GLU A 324 21.25 -19.46 -7.25
CA GLU A 324 19.99 -19.31 -8.00
C GLU A 324 19.13 -18.19 -7.42
N ARG A 325 18.97 -18.14 -6.10
CA ARG A 325 18.23 -17.05 -5.44
C ARG A 325 18.80 -15.67 -5.77
N ALA A 326 20.12 -15.56 -5.90
CA ALA A 326 20.79 -14.31 -6.22
C ALA A 326 20.58 -13.89 -7.68
N TYR A 327 20.53 -14.83 -8.62
CA TYR A 327 20.16 -14.54 -10.01
C TYR A 327 18.72 -14.03 -10.12
N LEU A 328 17.79 -14.67 -9.41
CA LEU A 328 16.40 -14.19 -9.36
C LEU A 328 16.27 -12.84 -8.66
N LEU A 329 17.12 -12.58 -7.68
CA LEU A 329 17.14 -11.31 -6.99
C LEU A 329 17.53 -10.16 -7.93
N VAL A 330 18.45 -10.38 -8.88
CA VAL A 330 18.74 -9.40 -9.95
C VAL A 330 17.49 -9.10 -10.78
N LEU A 331 16.74 -10.14 -11.14
CA LEU A 331 15.47 -9.99 -11.87
C LEU A 331 14.44 -9.19 -11.05
N PHE A 332 14.37 -9.42 -9.73
CA PHE A 332 13.51 -8.65 -8.82
C PHE A 332 13.97 -7.20 -8.68
N PHE A 333 15.26 -6.89 -8.86
CA PHE A 333 15.73 -5.51 -8.87
C PHE A 333 15.34 -4.78 -10.14
N CYS A 334 15.49 -5.42 -11.30
CA CYS A 334 14.98 -4.89 -12.56
C CYS A 334 13.46 -4.64 -12.46
N TYR A 335 12.73 -5.60 -11.87
CA TYR A 335 11.30 -5.46 -11.62
C TYR A 335 11.00 -4.29 -10.67
N ALA A 336 11.68 -4.19 -9.52
CA ALA A 336 11.46 -3.12 -8.56
C ALA A 336 11.77 -1.75 -9.17
N TYR A 337 12.81 -1.64 -9.99
CA TYR A 337 13.13 -0.41 -10.71
C TYR A 337 12.02 -0.04 -11.72
N PHE A 338 11.55 -1.02 -12.51
CA PHE A 338 10.42 -0.82 -13.43
C PHE A 338 9.16 -0.37 -12.69
N ILE A 339 8.82 -1.01 -11.57
CA ILE A 339 7.63 -0.70 -10.77
C ILE A 339 7.74 0.65 -10.07
N PHE A 340 8.93 1.07 -9.69
CA PHE A 340 9.14 2.41 -9.16
C PHE A 340 8.80 3.48 -10.18
N HIS A 341 9.27 3.32 -11.42
CA HIS A 341 8.91 4.24 -12.50
C HIS A 341 7.42 4.17 -12.83
N GLN A 342 6.82 2.98 -12.82
CA GLN A 342 5.38 2.83 -13.02
C GLN A 342 4.57 3.46 -11.86
N SER A 343 5.04 3.39 -10.62
CA SER A 343 4.28 3.93 -9.49
C SER A 343 4.21 5.45 -9.53
N ILE A 344 5.28 6.11 -9.99
CA ILE A 344 5.34 7.57 -10.11
C ILE A 344 4.93 8.12 -11.48
N SER A 345 4.59 7.25 -12.45
CA SER A 345 4.38 7.67 -13.84
C SER A 345 3.15 8.55 -14.07
N GLU A 346 2.18 8.51 -13.16
CA GLU A 346 0.98 9.37 -13.25
C GLU A 346 1.33 10.84 -13.01
N TYR A 347 2.25 11.10 -12.08
CA TYR A 347 2.68 12.47 -11.73
C TYR A 347 4.20 12.53 -11.53
N PRO A 348 5.04 12.23 -12.54
CA PRO A 348 6.49 12.13 -12.39
C PRO A 348 7.14 13.43 -11.91
N GLN A 349 6.59 14.58 -12.28
CA GLN A 349 6.98 15.92 -11.81
C GLN A 349 6.86 16.05 -10.28
N LEU A 350 6.00 15.26 -9.65
CA LEU A 350 5.86 15.22 -8.19
C LEU A 350 6.92 14.34 -7.51
N PHE A 351 7.87 13.77 -8.25
CA PHE A 351 8.92 12.92 -7.70
C PHE A 351 10.30 13.25 -8.27
N PHE A 352 10.37 13.91 -9.43
CA PHE A 352 11.63 14.28 -10.08
C PHE A 352 11.79 15.80 -10.30
N PRO A 353 12.90 16.40 -9.80
CA PRO A 353 13.84 15.83 -8.82
C PRO A 353 13.16 15.57 -7.46
N TYR A 354 13.78 14.72 -6.64
CA TYR A 354 13.35 14.57 -5.24
C TYR A 354 13.59 15.90 -4.55
N LYS A 355 12.57 16.46 -3.90
CA LYS A 355 12.70 17.69 -3.10
C LYS A 355 12.53 17.33 -1.63
N GLY A 356 13.48 17.75 -0.81
CA GLY A 356 13.47 17.55 0.63
C GLY A 356 14.04 18.75 1.35
N LEU A 357 13.98 18.73 2.68
CA LEU A 357 14.44 19.84 3.54
C LEU A 357 15.91 20.20 3.36
N PHE A 358 16.73 19.23 2.94
CA PHE A 358 18.18 19.37 2.79
C PHE A 358 18.65 19.02 1.38
N ILE A 359 17.71 18.83 0.43
CA ILE A 359 18.01 18.31 -0.91
C ILE A 359 17.14 19.04 -1.93
N ASN A 360 17.80 19.69 -2.90
CA ASN A 360 17.15 20.51 -3.94
C ASN A 360 16.27 21.63 -3.33
N GLU A 361 16.77 22.31 -2.29
CA GLU A 361 16.05 23.37 -1.57
C GLU A 361 15.62 24.53 -2.47
N SER A 362 16.46 24.91 -3.43
CA SER A 362 16.19 25.97 -4.40
C SER A 362 15.22 25.57 -5.52
N PHE A 363 14.88 24.29 -5.67
CA PHE A 363 13.98 23.83 -6.70
C PHE A 363 12.52 24.12 -6.30
N THR A 364 11.80 24.92 -7.07
CA THR A 364 10.36 25.18 -6.86
C THR A 364 9.51 24.27 -7.72
N ARG A 365 8.51 23.62 -7.12
CA ARG A 365 7.55 22.80 -7.88
C ARG A 365 6.41 23.68 -8.39
N ASN A 366 6.19 23.64 -9.70
CA ASN A 366 5.02 24.24 -10.30
C ASN A 366 3.83 23.33 -10.08
N PHE A 367 2.96 23.70 -9.14
CA PHE A 367 1.64 23.09 -8.95
C PHE A 367 0.64 23.70 -9.97
N THR A 368 0.98 23.69 -11.26
CA THR A 368 0.02 24.01 -12.31
C THR A 368 -0.76 22.74 -12.60
N ASN A 369 -2.05 22.74 -12.23
CA ASN A 369 -3.03 21.71 -12.52
C ASN A 369 -3.19 21.45 -14.01
#